data_AF-A0A450T8D2-F1
#
_entry.id   AF-A0A450T8D2-F1
#
_cell.length_a   1.000
_cell.length_b   1.000
_cell.length_c   1.000
_cell.angle_alpha   90.00
_cell.angle_beta   90.00
_cell.angle_gamma   90.00
#
_symmetry.space_group_name_H-M   'P 1'
#
loop_
_entity.id
_entity.type
_entity.pdbx_description
1 polymer ?
#
loop_
_entity_poly.entity_id
_entity_poly.type
_entity_poly.pdbx_seq_one_letter_code
_entity_poly.pdbx_strand_id
1 'polypeptide(L)' 'MFAQSLHPEYITDEKGTRKSVIISASDFGELMEDIADLAACAERKDEPTISHSDLLEELKRDGLL' A
#
# COMPACT_ATOMS: atom_id res chain seq x y z
N MET A 1 -4.54 -2.86 -10.12
CA MET A 1 -5.41 -3.93 -9.60
C MET A 1 -5.31 -3.83 -8.10
N PHE A 2 -6.29 -3.24 -7.41
CA PHE A 2 -6.22 -2.99 -5.95
C PHE A 2 -7.44 -3.55 -5.22
N ALA A 3 -7.91 -4.72 -5.63
CA ALA A 3 -8.95 -5.40 -4.89
C ALA A 3 -8.68 -6.90 -4.95
N GLN A 4 -7.72 -7.34 -4.14
CA GLN A 4 -7.75 -8.70 -3.63
C GLN A 4 -9.13 -8.91 -3.00
N SER A 5 -9.82 -9.99 -3.33
CA SER A 5 -11.07 -10.32 -2.66
C SER A 5 -10.74 -10.77 -1.24
N LEU A 6 -10.77 -9.84 -0.28
CA LEU A 6 -10.67 -10.18 1.13
C LEU A 6 -11.84 -11.09 1.50
N HIS A 7 -11.56 -12.14 2.27
CA HIS A 7 -12.59 -13.04 2.81
C HIS A 7 -12.73 -12.87 4.33
N PRO A 8 -13.23 -11.70 4.81
CA PRO A 8 -13.29 -11.41 6.23
C PRO A 8 -14.40 -12.16 6.95
N GLU A 9 -14.07 -12.69 8.11
CA GLU A 9 -15.02 -13.11 9.13
C GLU A 9 -15.15 -12.00 10.18
N TYR A 10 -16.34 -11.77 10.72
CA TYR A 10 -16.58 -10.69 11.68
C TYR A 10 -17.00 -11.24 13.03
N ILE A 11 -16.39 -10.71 14.09
CA ILE A 11 -16.83 -10.92 15.47
C ILE A 11 -17.79 -9.77 15.83
N THR A 12 -19.03 -10.10 16.17
CA THR A 12 -20.08 -9.13 16.51
C THR A 12 -20.46 -9.19 17.99
N ASP A 13 -20.92 -8.07 18.54
CA ASP A 13 -21.58 -8.06 19.85
C ASP A 13 -23.05 -8.53 19.78
N GLU A 14 -23.72 -8.57 20.93
CA GLU A 14 -25.12 -9.00 21.07
C GLU A 14 -26.12 -8.18 20.25
N LYS A 15 -25.75 -6.95 19.87
CA LYS A 15 -26.57 -6.06 19.02
C LYS A 15 -26.27 -6.25 17.53
N GLY A 16 -25.36 -7.16 17.18
CA GLY A 16 -24.89 -7.38 15.81
C GLY A 16 -23.83 -6.37 15.35
N THR A 17 -23.27 -5.57 16.25
CA THR A 17 -22.25 -4.58 15.90
C THR A 17 -20.91 -5.28 15.69
N ARG A 18 -20.29 -5.12 14.52
CA ARG A 18 -18.95 -5.68 14.23
C ARG A 18 -17.90 -4.98 15.09
N LYS A 19 -17.20 -5.76 15.92
CA LYS A 19 -16.12 -5.27 16.81
C LYS A 19 -14.73 -5.62 16.31
N SER A 20 -14.61 -6.78 15.67
CA SER A 20 -13.34 -7.26 15.14
C SER A 20 -13.55 -7.97 13.81
N VAL A 21 -12.48 -8.09 13.04
CA VAL A 21 -12.43 -8.84 11.80
C VAL A 21 -11.28 -9.85 11.87
N ILE A 22 -11.53 -11.04 11.35
CA ILE A 22 -10.53 -12.08 11.14
C ILE A 22 -10.33 -12.20 9.64
N ILE A 23 -9.07 -12.14 9.21
CA ILE A 23 -8.63 -12.35 7.83
C ILE A 23 -7.46 -13.32 7.83
N SER A 24 -7.12 -13.86 6.67
CA SER A 24 -5.92 -14.70 6.52
C SER A 24 -4.66 -13.88 6.87
N ALA A 25 -3.61 -14.54 7.36
CA ALA A 25 -2.35 -13.85 7.62
C ALA A 25 -1.73 -13.27 6.33
N SER A 26 -1.97 -13.92 5.18
CA SER A 26 -1.55 -13.43 3.87
C SER A 26 -2.26 -12.12 3.52
N ASP A 27 -3.59 -12.11 3.65
CA ASP A 27 -4.43 -10.94 3.38
C ASP A 27 -4.06 -9.76 4.29
N PHE A 28 -3.71 -10.03 5.55
CA PHE A 28 -3.20 -8.99 6.45
C PHE A 28 -1.85 -8.44 5.99
N GLY A 29 -0.93 -9.31 5.56
CA GLY A 29 0.36 -8.90 5.01
C GLY A 29 0.22 -7.98 3.80
N GLU A 30 -0.60 -8.38 2.83
CA GLU A 30 -0.90 -7.57 1.64
C GLU A 30 -1.54 -6.23 2.00
N LEU A 31 -2.48 -6.20 2.95
CA LEU A 31 -3.09 -4.94 3.40
C LEU A 31 -2.06 -3.99 4.04
N MET A 32 -1.08 -4.54 4.78
CA MET A 32 -0.01 -3.74 5.35
C MET A 32 0.94 -3.20 4.28
N GLU A 33 1.23 -3.96 3.22
CA GLU A 33 1.99 -3.50 2.06
C GLU A 33 1.25 -2.37 1.32
N ASP A 34 -0.04 -2.52 1.04
CA ASP A 34 -0.87 -1.48 0.42
C ASP A 34 -0.84 -0.17 1.23
N ILE A 35 -0.93 -0.26 2.56
CA ILE A 35 -0.84 0.92 3.43
C ILE A 35 0.55 1.56 3.35
N ALA A 36 1.62 0.77 3.32
CA ALA A 36 2.98 1.26 3.20
C ALA A 36 3.21 2.00 1.86
N ASP A 37 2.68 1.45 0.77
CA ASP A 37 2.73 2.08 -0.56
C ASP A 37 1.98 3.42 -0.58
N LEU A 38 0.79 3.47 0.03
CA LEU A 38 0.01 4.70 0.18
C LEU A 38 0.72 5.73 1.06
N ALA A 39 1.39 5.29 2.13
CA ALA A 39 2.18 6.17 2.98
C ALA A 39 3.37 6.76 2.20
N ALA A 40 4.11 5.95 1.46
CA ALA A 40 5.21 6.41 0.61
C ALA A 40 4.75 7.44 -0.44
N CYS A 41 3.57 7.23 -1.04
CA CYS A 41 2.95 8.22 -1.93
C CYS A 41 2.61 9.53 -1.21
N ALA A 42 2.04 9.44 -0.01
CA ALA A 42 1.62 10.62 0.76
C ALA A 42 2.82 11.44 1.27
N GLU A 43 3.88 10.79 1.74
CA GLU A 43 5.11 11.44 2.19
C GLU A 43 5.80 12.24 1.07
N ARG A 44 5.71 11.74 -0.17
CA ARG A 44 6.32 12.35 -1.36
C ARG A 44 5.38 13.26 -2.14
N LYS A 45 4.16 13.49 -1.65
CA LYS A 45 3.11 14.24 -2.36
C LYS A 45 3.55 15.64 -2.79
N ASP A 46 4.32 16.31 -1.94
CA ASP A 46 4.77 17.70 -2.16
C ASP A 46 6.25 17.76 -2.61
N GLU A 47 6.87 16.60 -2.89
CA GLU A 47 8.23 16.54 -3.43
C GLU A 47 8.27 17.14 -4.85
N PRO A 48 9.26 17.99 -5.18
CA PRO A 48 9.41 18.50 -6.54
C PRO A 48 9.57 17.36 -7.55
N THR A 49 8.86 17.44 -8.67
CA THR A 49 9.01 16.49 -9.77
C THR A 49 10.25 16.83 -10.61
N ILE A 50 10.93 15.81 -11.12
CA ILE A 50 11.97 15.96 -12.16
C ILE A 50 11.44 15.49 -13.52
N SER A 51 12.11 15.89 -14.61
CA SER A 51 11.77 15.37 -15.92
C SER A 51 12.22 13.91 -16.06
N HIS A 52 11.53 13.14 -16.90
CA HIS A 52 11.90 11.76 -17.17
C HIS A 52 13.33 11.63 -17.76
N SER A 53 13.76 12.60 -18.58
CA SER A 53 15.12 12.62 -19.11
C SER A 53 16.16 12.81 -18.00
N ASP A 54 15.90 13.71 -17.06
CA ASP A 54 16.83 13.94 -15.94
C ASP A 54 16.95 12.66 -15.11
N LEU A 55 15.81 12.03 -14.76
CA LEU A 55 15.79 10.76 -14.04
C LEU A 55 16.64 9.68 -14.74
N LEU A 56 16.50 9.52 -16.06
CA LEU A 56 17.27 8.52 -16.81
C LEU A 56 18.78 8.80 -16.82
N GLU A 57 19.18 10.06 -16.93
CA GLU A 57 20.59 10.44 -16.86
C GLU A 57 21.16 10.22 -15.46
N GLU A 58 20.38 10.44 -14.40
CA GLU A 58 20.78 10.09 -13.04
C GLU A 58 20.97 8.58 -12.87
N LEU A 59 20.01 7.77 -13.31
CA LEU A 59 20.09 6.31 -13.19
C LEU A 59 21.30 5.71 -13.92
N LYS A 60 21.61 6.20 -15.13
CA LYS A 60 22.81 5.78 -15.88
C LYS A 60 24.10 6.20 -15.18
N ARG A 61 24.16 7.44 -14.67
CA ARG A 61 25.31 7.95 -13.92
C ARG A 61 25.58 7.11 -12.68
N ASP A 62 24.52 6.64 -12.03
CA ASP A 62 24.60 5.82 -10.82
C ASP A 62 24.81 4.32 -11.13
N GLY A 63 24.85 3.92 -12.40
CA GLY A 63 25.06 2.54 -12.84
C GLY A 63 23.87 1.61 -12.57
N LEU A 64 22.69 2.18 -12.37
CA LEU A 64 21.43 1.45 -12.16
C LEU A 64 20.68 1.16 -13.47
N LEU A 65 21.18 1.71 -14.59
CA LEU A 65 20.70 1.52 -15.96
C LEU A 65 21.88 1.52 -16.95
#